data_AF-A0A7J8FP66-F1
#
_entry.id   AF-A0A7J8FP66-F1
#
_cell.length_a   1.000
_cell.length_b   1.000
_cell.length_c   1.000
_cell.angle_alpha   90.00
_cell.angle_beta   90.00
_cell.angle_gamma   90.00
#
_symmetry.space_group_name_H-M   'P 1'
#
loop_
_entity.id
_entity.type
_entity.pdbx_description
1 polymer ?
#
loop_
_entity_poly.entity_id
_entity_poly.type
_entity_poly.pdbx_seq_one_letter_code
_entity_poly.pdbx_strand_id
1 'polypeptide(L)'
;MVTADDSGLLCIWRSGPEFKLSTQIPGFGVPCTSVQLWQGTIAAGYGNGQVRLYEASTGTLHIQINAHARAICALDLAPDVGKLLTAAEDTFVHIWKLSRSSESGYIEVEHCHGECVPDIQVCGARFCDPSGNSFAVTGYDLAEILRFSSM
;
A
#
# COMPACT_ATOMS: atom_id res chain seq x y z
N MET A 1 -9.62 -1.64 11.64
CA MET A 1 -8.37 -2.39 11.42
C MET A 1 -8.55 -3.27 10.21
N VAL A 2 -7.52 -3.49 9.41
CA VAL A 2 -7.53 -4.41 8.27
C VAL A 2 -6.40 -5.42 8.42
N THR A 3 -6.63 -6.66 7.99
CA THR A 3 -5.63 -7.73 7.99
C THR A 3 -5.69 -8.47 6.67
N ALA A 4 -4.62 -9.16 6.32
CA ALA A 4 -4.53 -9.98 5.12
C ALA A 4 -3.75 -11.27 5.37
N ASP A 5 -3.83 -12.21 4.43
CA ASP A 5 -3.10 -13.48 4.47
C ASP A 5 -2.51 -13.88 3.10
N ASP A 6 -1.83 -15.04 3.10
CA ASP A 6 -1.16 -15.61 1.92
C ASP A 6 -2.10 -16.12 0.83
N SER A 7 -3.39 -16.27 1.12
CA SER A 7 -4.41 -16.56 0.10
C SER A 7 -4.88 -15.28 -0.62
N GLY A 8 -4.54 -14.12 -0.07
CA GLY A 8 -4.99 -12.81 -0.49
C GLY A 8 -6.32 -12.38 0.14
N LEU A 9 -6.84 -13.15 1.11
CA LEU A 9 -8.06 -12.81 1.85
C LEU A 9 -7.82 -11.54 2.66
N LEU A 10 -8.73 -10.58 2.58
CA LEU A 10 -8.72 -9.38 3.42
C LEU A 10 -9.85 -9.46 4.43
N CYS A 11 -9.55 -9.16 5.69
CA CYS A 11 -10.53 -9.05 6.75
C CYS A 11 -10.56 -7.64 7.32
N ILE A 12 -11.76 -7.08 7.45
CA ILE A 12 -12.00 -5.76 8.03
C ILE A 12 -12.61 -5.95 9.41
N TRP A 13 -12.01 -5.30 10.40
CA TRP A 13 -12.37 -5.44 11.80
C TRP A 13 -12.78 -4.11 12.40
N ARG A 14 -13.92 -4.10 13.09
CA ARG A 14 -14.31 -3.00 13.98
C ARG A 14 -13.59 -3.17 15.30
N SER A 15 -12.94 -2.10 15.74
CA SER A 15 -12.30 -2.04 17.06
C SER A 15 -13.34 -1.73 18.13
N GLY A 16 -13.10 -2.24 19.34
CA GLY A 16 -13.96 -2.11 20.51
C GLY A 16 -13.31 -2.85 21.69
N PRO A 17 -14.08 -3.22 22.73
CA PRO A 17 -13.59 -4.13 23.77
C PRO A 17 -13.05 -5.45 23.20
N GLU A 18 -13.64 -5.89 22.09
CA GLU A 18 -13.19 -7.00 21.27
C GLU A 18 -13.21 -6.58 19.79
N PHE A 19 -12.33 -7.16 18.99
CA PHE A 19 -12.38 -7.01 17.54
C PHE A 19 -13.52 -7.83 16.97
N LYS A 20 -14.39 -7.18 16.20
CA LYS A 20 -15.49 -7.84 15.49
C LYS A 20 -15.24 -7.78 13.99
N LEU A 21 -15.27 -8.95 13.35
CA LEU A 21 -15.22 -9.06 11.91
C LEU A 21 -16.43 -8.33 11.31
N SER A 22 -16.17 -7.43 10.36
CA SER A 22 -17.18 -6.62 9.69
C SER A 22 -17.41 -7.07 8.25
N THR A 23 -16.32 -7.22 7.51
CA THR A 23 -16.35 -7.50 6.07
C THR A 23 -15.20 -8.44 5.74
N GLN A 24 -15.42 -9.35 4.79
CA GLN A 24 -14.38 -10.19 4.21
C GLN A 24 -14.35 -9.97 2.70
N ILE A 25 -13.15 -9.84 2.16
CA ILE A 25 -12.91 -9.73 0.72
C ILE A 25 -12.17 -11.00 0.31
N PRO A 26 -12.80 -11.93 -0.42
CA PRO A 26 -12.17 -13.17 -0.82
C PRO A 26 -10.85 -12.92 -1.56
N GLY A 27 -9.84 -13.72 -1.22
CA GLY A 27 -8.57 -13.74 -1.94
C GLY A 27 -8.75 -14.21 -3.38
N PHE A 28 -7.83 -13.80 -4.25
CA PHE A 28 -7.83 -14.18 -5.67
C PHE A 28 -6.66 -15.09 -6.06
N GLY A 29 -6.08 -15.79 -5.09
CA GLY A 29 -5.01 -16.77 -5.32
C GLY A 29 -3.61 -16.16 -5.43
N VAL A 30 -3.42 -14.93 -4.94
CA VAL A 30 -2.11 -14.29 -4.83
C VAL A 30 -1.95 -13.78 -3.39
N PRO A 31 -0.81 -14.03 -2.72
CA PRO A 31 -0.55 -13.53 -1.38
C PRO A 31 -0.69 -12.01 -1.30
N CYS A 32 -1.38 -11.54 -0.26
CA CYS A 32 -1.41 -10.12 0.06
C CYS A 32 -0.35 -9.86 1.14
N THR A 33 0.75 -9.24 0.73
CA THR A 33 1.96 -9.08 1.55
C THR A 33 1.87 -7.87 2.47
N SER A 34 1.04 -6.87 2.13
CA SER A 34 0.87 -5.67 2.93
C SER A 34 -0.49 -5.03 2.69
N VAL A 35 -1.08 -4.47 3.74
CA VAL A 35 -2.36 -3.75 3.68
C VAL A 35 -2.34 -2.46 4.46
N GLN A 36 -3.07 -1.47 3.96
CA GLN A 36 -3.24 -0.17 4.56
C GLN A 36 -4.69 0.29 4.46
N LEU A 37 -5.16 1.13 5.38
CA LEU A 37 -6.52 1.68 5.38
C LEU A 37 -6.46 3.20 5.41
N TRP A 38 -7.07 3.84 4.42
CA TRP A 38 -7.15 5.29 4.30
C TRP A 38 -8.60 5.72 4.03
N GLN A 39 -9.23 6.43 4.97
CA GLN A 39 -10.56 7.01 4.80
C GLN A 39 -11.61 6.03 4.20
N GLY A 40 -11.67 4.81 4.74
CA GLY A 40 -12.59 3.77 4.25
C GLY A 40 -12.12 3.03 2.99
N THR A 41 -10.99 3.40 2.40
CA THR A 41 -10.36 2.68 1.28
C THR A 41 -9.23 1.80 1.77
N ILE A 42 -9.25 0.53 1.39
CA ILE A 42 -8.19 -0.44 1.66
C ILE A 42 -7.22 -0.41 0.49
N ALA A 43 -5.94 -0.18 0.74
CA ALA A 43 -4.87 -0.44 -0.22
C ALA A 43 -4.21 -1.77 0.12
N ALA A 44 -4.27 -2.72 -0.81
CA ALA A 44 -3.71 -4.06 -0.66
C ALA A 44 -2.62 -4.30 -1.71
N GLY A 45 -1.43 -4.67 -1.26
CA GLY A 45 -0.28 -4.98 -2.10
C GLY A 45 -0.10 -6.50 -2.20
N TYR A 46 0.18 -6.98 -3.41
CA TYR A 46 0.20 -8.40 -3.71
C TYR A 46 1.55 -8.89 -4.23
N GLY A 47 1.79 -10.19 -4.07
CA GLY A 47 3.00 -10.88 -4.51
C GLY A 47 3.24 -10.87 -6.03
N ASN A 48 2.25 -10.47 -6.83
CA ASN A 48 2.38 -10.29 -8.27
C ASN A 48 2.65 -8.84 -8.70
N GLY A 49 2.95 -7.94 -7.75
CA GLY A 49 3.23 -6.53 -8.02
C GLY A 49 2.00 -5.64 -8.17
N GLN A 50 0.80 -6.18 -7.99
CA GLN A 50 -0.43 -5.38 -8.05
C GLN A 50 -0.71 -4.66 -6.74
N VAL A 51 -1.18 -3.42 -6.84
CA VAL A 51 -1.92 -2.75 -5.77
C VAL A 51 -3.39 -2.76 -6.15
N ARG A 52 -4.26 -3.14 -5.22
CA ARG A 52 -5.71 -3.06 -5.39
C ARG A 52 -6.33 -2.20 -4.31
N LEU A 53 -7.26 -1.36 -4.72
CA LEU A 53 -8.01 -0.47 -3.84
C LEU A 53 -9.45 -0.95 -3.70
N TYR A 54 -9.87 -1.20 -2.47
CA TYR A 54 -11.21 -1.66 -2.14
C TYR A 54 -11.94 -0.67 -1.25
N GLU A 55 -13.25 -0.55 -1.40
CA GLU A 55 -14.09 0.11 -0.41
C GLU A 55 -14.30 -0.83 0.79
N ALA A 56 -13.90 -0.40 1.98
CA ALA A 56 -13.86 -1.24 3.17
C ALA A 56 -15.27 -1.65 3.65
N SER A 57 -16.27 -0.80 3.40
CA SER A 57 -17.64 -1.05 3.82
C SER A 57 -18.30 -2.18 3.03
N THR A 58 -18.07 -2.22 1.71
CA THR A 58 -18.72 -3.16 0.79
C THR A 58 -17.82 -4.30 0.33
N GLY A 59 -16.50 -4.14 0.43
CA GLY A 59 -15.52 -5.03 -0.18
C GLY A 59 -15.38 -4.86 -1.70
N THR A 60 -16.00 -3.82 -2.28
CA THR A 60 -15.96 -3.58 -3.73
C THR A 60 -14.57 -3.17 -4.19
N LEU A 61 -14.04 -3.87 -5.20
CA LEU A 61 -12.81 -3.46 -5.88
C LEU A 61 -13.10 -2.24 -6.76
N HIS A 62 -12.38 -1.14 -6.52
CA HIS A 62 -12.49 0.08 -7.33
C HIS A 62 -11.36 0.21 -8.34
N ILE A 63 -10.12 -0.03 -7.91
CA ILE A 63 -8.93 0.21 -8.74
C ILE A 63 -7.97 -0.97 -8.62
N GLN A 64 -7.38 -1.35 -9.75
CA GLN A 64 -6.26 -2.27 -9.83
C GLN A 64 -5.11 -1.57 -10.56
N ILE A 65 -3.93 -1.57 -9.94
CA ILE A 65 -2.72 -0.93 -10.45
C ILE A 65 -1.66 -2.02 -10.62
N ASN A 66 -1.07 -2.14 -11.81
CA ASN A 66 0.14 -2.94 -12.01
C ASN A 66 1.34 -2.06 -11.61
N ALA A 67 1.55 -1.91 -10.31
CA ALA A 67 2.51 -0.95 -9.76
C ALA A 67 3.96 -1.42 -9.93
N HIS A 68 4.20 -2.73 -9.86
CA HIS A 68 5.53 -3.32 -9.82
C HIS A 68 5.61 -4.58 -10.68
N ALA A 69 6.82 -4.90 -11.15
CA ALA A 69 7.12 -6.10 -11.92
C ALA A 69 7.35 -7.35 -11.04
N ARG A 70 7.53 -7.14 -9.73
CA ARG A 70 7.78 -8.20 -8.73
C ARG A 70 6.93 -7.98 -7.47
N ALA A 71 7.03 -8.92 -6.54
CA ALA A 71 6.30 -8.90 -5.28
C ALA A 71 6.49 -7.58 -4.53
N ILE A 72 5.36 -6.97 -4.15
CA ILE A 72 5.36 -5.84 -3.22
C ILE A 72 5.81 -6.35 -1.87
N CYS A 73 6.79 -5.70 -1.27
CA CYS A 73 7.30 -6.03 0.07
C CYS A 73 6.85 -5.01 1.13
N ALA A 74 6.46 -3.79 0.73
CA ALA A 74 5.99 -2.78 1.67
C ALA A 74 4.94 -1.84 1.07
N LEU A 75 3.94 -1.50 1.90
CA LEU A 75 3.05 -0.36 1.71
C LEU A 75 3.09 0.54 2.94
N ASP A 76 3.12 1.85 2.73
CA ASP A 76 2.96 2.84 3.80
C ASP A 76 2.07 4.01 3.37
N LEU A 77 1.44 4.67 4.32
CA LEU A 77 0.54 5.80 4.06
C LEU A 77 1.01 7.05 4.79
N ALA A 78 0.98 8.17 4.08
CA ALA A 78 0.98 9.50 4.67
C ALA A 78 -0.48 10.00 4.68
N PRO A 79 -1.23 9.80 5.78
CA PRO A 79 -2.70 9.85 5.77
C PRO A 79 -3.26 11.26 5.57
N ASP A 80 -2.58 12.29 6.09
CA ASP A 80 -3.04 13.68 6.03
C ASP A 80 -3.10 14.20 4.60
N VAL A 81 -2.15 13.74 3.77
CA VAL A 81 -2.04 14.11 2.37
C VAL A 81 -2.51 13.00 1.44
N GLY A 82 -2.95 11.84 1.94
CA GLY A 82 -3.37 10.72 1.11
C GLY A 82 -2.28 10.24 0.14
N LYS A 83 -1.01 10.22 0.54
CA LYS A 83 0.03 9.58 -0.28
C LYS A 83 0.18 8.11 0.13
N LEU A 84 0.27 7.23 -0.85
CA LEU A 84 0.58 5.81 -0.70
C LEU A 84 1.99 5.55 -1.23
N LEU A 85 2.84 4.96 -0.41
CA LEU A 85 4.15 4.45 -0.79
C LEU A 85 4.04 2.96 -1.11
N THR A 86 4.62 2.53 -2.22
CA THR A 86 4.72 1.12 -2.60
C THR A 86 6.17 0.78 -2.89
N ALA A 87 6.66 -0.35 -2.40
CA ALA A 87 8.01 -0.83 -2.69
C ALA A 87 8.01 -2.33 -2.95
N ALA A 88 8.91 -2.78 -3.83
CA ALA A 88 8.94 -4.17 -4.30
C ALA A 88 10.36 -4.69 -4.52
N GLU A 89 10.44 -6.01 -4.68
CA GLU A 89 11.69 -6.70 -5.03
C GLU A 89 12.23 -6.33 -6.42
N ASP A 90 11.49 -5.55 -7.22
CA ASP A 90 11.95 -5.03 -8.51
C ASP A 90 12.85 -3.80 -8.37
N THR A 91 13.25 -3.46 -7.14
CA THR A 91 14.11 -2.34 -6.76
C THR A 91 13.49 -0.96 -6.93
N PHE A 92 12.19 -0.87 -7.27
CA PHE A 92 11.47 0.39 -7.38
C PHE A 92 10.66 0.70 -6.13
N VAL A 93 10.54 2.00 -5.88
CA VAL A 93 9.60 2.59 -4.94
C VAL A 93 8.73 3.58 -5.69
N HIS A 94 7.41 3.51 -5.52
CA HIS A 94 6.47 4.46 -6.12
C HIS A 94 5.66 5.19 -5.05
N ILE A 95 5.33 6.45 -5.36
CA ILE A 95 4.41 7.27 -4.57
C ILE A 95 3.19 7.56 -5.41
N TRP A 96 2.03 7.32 -4.83
CA TRP A 96 0.72 7.55 -5.42
C TRP A 96 -0.07 8.53 -4.57
N LYS A 97 -0.79 9.45 -5.20
CA LYS A 97 -1.78 10.29 -4.51
C LYS A 97 -3.15 9.63 -4.60
N LEU A 98 -3.76 9.44 -3.44
CA LEU A 98 -5.12 8.98 -3.27
C LEU A 98 -6.03 10.19 -3.03
N SER A 99 -7.14 10.27 -3.77
CA SER A 99 -8.16 11.31 -3.61
C SER A 99 -9.55 10.70 -3.77
N ARG A 100 -10.57 11.34 -3.16
CA ARG A 100 -11.97 11.03 -3.47
C ARG A 100 -12.52 12.10 -4.40
N SER A 101 -13.11 11.67 -5.50
CA SER A 101 -13.81 12.53 -6.45
C SER A 101 -14.95 13.26 -5.73
N SER A 102 -14.99 14.59 -5.83
CA SER A 102 -16.10 15.37 -5.25
C SER A 102 -17.43 15.15 -5.99
N GLU A 103 -17.37 14.73 -7.25
CA GLU A 103 -18.56 14.50 -8.08
C GLU A 103 -19.12 13.09 -7.87
N SER A 104 -18.25 12.07 -7.96
CA SER A 104 -18.67 10.67 -7.93
C SER A 104 -18.53 10.00 -6.56
N GLY A 105 -17.71 10.55 -5.66
CA GLY A 105 -17.36 9.94 -4.38
C GLY A 105 -16.40 8.75 -4.46
N TYR A 106 -16.04 8.29 -5.67
CA TYR A 106 -15.10 7.20 -5.88
C TYR A 106 -13.66 7.61 -5.60
N ILE A 107 -12.85 6.61 -5.27
CA ILE A 107 -11.40 6.77 -5.14
C ILE A 107 -10.77 6.98 -6.52
N GLU A 108 -9.84 7.93 -6.58
CA GLU A 108 -8.97 8.21 -7.72
C GLU A 108 -7.51 8.04 -7.27
N VAL A 109 -6.64 7.69 -8.23
CA VAL A 109 -5.21 7.49 -7.97
C VAL A 109 -4.40 8.17 -9.05
N GLU A 110 -3.40 8.94 -8.62
CA GLU A 110 -2.40 9.56 -9.49
C GLU A 110 -1.01 9.04 -9.11
N HIS A 111 -0.18 8.74 -10.11
CA HIS A 111 1.24 8.43 -9.87
C HIS A 111 2.03 9.73 -9.73
N CYS A 112 2.73 9.91 -8.61
CA CYS A 112 3.44 11.16 -8.31
C CYS A 112 4.95 11.04 -8.48
N HIS A 113 5.53 9.91 -8.06
CA HIS A 113 6.98 9.71 -8.05
C HIS A 113 7.34 8.24 -8.26
N GLY A 114 8.49 8.00 -8.89
CA GLY A 114 9.15 6.70 -8.95
C GLY A 114 10.63 6.86 -8.67
N GLU A 115 11.14 6.05 -7.75
CA GLU A 115 12.56 6.00 -7.39
C GLU A 115 13.10 4.61 -7.65
N CYS A 116 14.24 4.51 -8.32
CA CYS A 116 14.98 3.26 -8.43
C CYS A 116 16.04 3.24 -7.34
N VAL A 117 16.10 2.15 -6.57
CA VAL A 117 17.15 1.92 -5.58
C VAL A 117 18.11 0.88 -6.17
N PRO A 118 19.16 1.32 -6.89
CA PRO A 118 20.00 0.40 -7.65
C PRO A 118 20.77 -0.56 -6.73
N ASP A 119 21.08 -1.74 -7.26
CA ASP A 119 21.94 -2.76 -6.66
C ASP A 119 21.49 -3.27 -5.27
N ILE A 120 20.22 -3.06 -4.92
CA ILE A 120 19.65 -3.46 -3.63
C ILE A 120 18.30 -4.14 -3.84
N GLN A 121 18.14 -5.34 -3.29
CA GLN A 121 16.81 -5.93 -3.16
C GLN A 121 16.08 -5.23 -2.01
N VAL A 122 15.07 -4.41 -2.33
CA VAL A 122 14.29 -3.68 -1.33
C VAL A 122 13.47 -4.68 -0.49
N CYS A 123 13.52 -4.53 0.83
CA CYS A 123 12.79 -5.36 1.79
C CYS A 123 11.76 -4.57 2.63
N GLY A 124 11.82 -3.24 2.58
CA GLY A 124 10.92 -2.40 3.35
C GLY A 124 11.05 -0.95 2.94
N ALA A 125 9.95 -0.21 3.00
CA ALA A 125 9.91 1.22 2.77
C ALA A 125 8.83 1.87 3.63
N ARG A 126 9.10 3.06 4.17
CA ARG A 126 8.12 3.88 4.93
C ARG A 126 8.34 5.36 4.70
N PHE A 127 7.27 6.14 4.80
CA PHE A 127 7.40 7.59 4.93
C PHE A 127 8.09 7.94 6.26
N CYS A 128 8.95 8.95 6.22
CA CYS A 128 9.62 9.48 7.42
C CYS A 128 8.76 10.50 8.15
N ASP A 129 7.68 10.97 7.53
CA ASP A 129 6.83 12.05 8.03
C ASP A 129 5.38 11.93 7.51
N PRO A 130 4.37 12.42 8.26
CA PRO A 130 2.96 12.38 7.84
C PRO A 130 2.64 13.22 6.59
N SER A 131 3.51 14.15 6.20
CA SER A 131 3.39 14.92 4.95
C SER A 131 3.87 14.15 3.72
N GLY A 132 4.51 12.99 3.92
CA GLY A 132 5.08 12.18 2.85
C GLY A 132 6.10 12.93 2.00
N ASN A 133 6.91 13.80 2.62
CA ASN A 133 7.95 14.58 1.94
C ASN A 133 9.28 13.81 1.85
N SER A 134 9.48 12.85 2.73
CA SER A 134 10.62 11.93 2.65
C SER A 134 10.21 10.51 3.00
N PHE A 135 10.96 9.55 2.50
CA PHE A 135 10.78 8.14 2.79
C PHE A 135 12.12 7.46 3.00
N ALA A 136 12.10 6.36 3.73
CA ALA A 136 13.23 5.52 4.04
C ALA A 136 13.03 4.13 3.43
N VAL A 137 14.11 3.53 2.97
CA VAL A 137 14.15 2.21 2.35
C VAL A 137 15.19 1.34 3.06
N THR A 138 14.87 0.08 3.24
CA THR A 138 15.77 -0.97 3.74
C THR A 138 16.03 -2.00 2.64
N GLY A 139 17.25 -2.52 2.60
CA GLY A 139 17.69 -3.52 1.63
C GLY A 139 18.04 -4.85 2.27
N TYR A 140 17.93 -5.94 1.51
CA TYR A 140 18.45 -7.25 1.89
C TYR A 140 19.97 -7.16 2.10
N ASP A 141 20.46 -7.70 3.22
CA ASP A 141 21.87 -7.68 3.62
C ASP A 141 22.53 -6.28 3.65
N LEU A 142 21.74 -5.21 3.75
CA LEU A 142 22.22 -3.85 3.89
C LEU A 142 22.09 -3.39 5.35
N ALA A 143 23.21 -2.96 5.95
CA ALA A 143 23.23 -2.45 7.33
C ALA A 143 22.69 -1.00 7.45
N GLU A 144 22.51 -0.31 6.32
CA GLU A 144 22.12 1.09 6.24
C GLU A 144 20.63 1.25 5.89
N ILE A 145 20.06 2.37 6.32
CA ILE A 145 18.73 2.82 5.89
C ILE A 145 18.93 3.97 4.91
N LEU A 146 18.45 3.80 3.69
CA LEU A 146 18.55 4.83 2.65
C LEU A 146 17.36 5.77 2.78
N ARG A 147 17.61 7.08 2.91
CA ARG A 147 16.56 8.10 2.97
C ARG A 147 16.54 8.89 1.67
N PHE A 148 15.34 9.07 1.16
CA PHE A 148 15.03 9.86 -0.02
C PHE A 148 14.08 10.99 0.37
N SER A 149 14.28 12.16 -0.21
CA SER A 149 13.38 13.30 -0.05
C SER A 149 12.77 13.60 -1.40
N SER A 150 11.44 13.66 -1.49
CA SER A 150 10.78 14.20 -2.68
C SER A 150 11.05 15.71 -2.66
N MET A 151 11.72 16.24 -3.68
CA MET A 151 11.81 17.70 -3.88
C MET A 151 10.43 18.30 -4.17
#